data_AF-A0A536ZH49-F1
#
_entry.id   AF-A0A536ZH49-F1
#
_cell.length_a   1.000
_cell.length_b   1.000
_cell.length_c   1.000
_cell.angle_alpha   90.00
_cell.angle_beta   90.00
_cell.angle_gamma   90.00
#
_symmetry.space_group_name_H-M   'P 1'
#
loop_
_entity.id
_entity.type
_entity.pdbx_description
1 polymer ?
#
loop_
_entity_poly.entity_id
_entity_poly.type
_entity_poly.pdbx_seq_one_letter_code
_entity_poly.pdbx_strand_id
1 'polypeptide(L)'
;MTSSRSGAKPARTNVRAALPFLFVFGTAALFLLFGQKLLSPDLGPATSIAVFVWLFVAVIVGALSVVASADELAVVLGEPYGTLILTLSVGSIEIMTIGTVMLTGEPNPALARDTMFSVVMIVMNGLTGLALLLGGLRYHEQGYNFPGVNAYLSLIVALSTLGMILPNYTTTTLGATLSRGQESFLIAMCLSLYAVFLTIQTTRHRSYFAEVVPLPEPSHAVSQDAGKWVTVARHAATMIAFLGATILLAEKLAVTLNAGLETFGLPP
;
A
#
# COMPACT_ATOMS: atom_id res chain seq x y z
N MET A 1 6.72 31.87 48.94
CA MET A 1 7.31 31.58 47.61
C MET A 1 6.84 30.21 47.17
N THR A 2 6.03 30.20 46.12
CA THR A 2 5.09 29.14 45.75
C THR A 2 5.70 28.10 44.82
N SER A 3 5.40 26.84 45.12
CA SER A 3 5.62 25.63 44.32
C SER A 3 5.09 25.78 42.89
N SER A 4 5.95 25.56 41.89
CA SER A 4 5.55 25.37 40.49
C SER A 4 5.25 23.90 40.25
N ARG A 5 3.95 23.56 40.16
CA ARG A 5 3.47 22.27 39.67
C ARG A 5 3.59 22.28 38.15
N SER A 6 4.52 21.47 37.62
CA SER A 6 4.59 21.12 36.20
C SER A 6 3.30 20.39 35.80
N GLY A 7 2.48 21.04 34.98
CA GLY A 7 1.22 20.49 34.48
C GLY A 7 1.48 19.40 33.45
N ALA A 8 1.23 18.15 33.83
CA ALA A 8 1.12 17.04 32.88
C ALA A 8 -0.04 17.34 31.90
N LYS A 9 0.29 17.46 30.61
CA LYS A 9 -0.71 17.50 29.53
C LYS A 9 -1.50 16.18 29.52
N PRO A 10 -2.83 16.20 29.41
CA PRO A 10 -3.66 15.01 29.60
C PRO A 10 -3.62 14.07 28.39
N ALA A 11 -3.81 12.78 28.68
CA ALA A 11 -3.77 11.57 27.85
C ALA A 11 -4.79 11.52 26.67
N ARG A 12 -4.86 12.55 25.83
CA ARG A 12 -5.76 12.60 24.65
C ARG A 12 -5.22 11.86 23.42
N THR A 13 -3.96 11.48 23.41
CA THR A 13 -3.29 10.83 22.28
C THR A 13 -3.61 9.34 22.15
N ASN A 14 -3.82 8.61 23.26
CA ASN A 14 -3.99 7.16 23.20
C ASN A 14 -5.36 6.70 22.69
N VAL A 15 -6.43 7.46 22.93
CA VAL A 15 -7.79 7.05 22.54
C VAL A 15 -7.98 7.10 21.02
N ARG A 16 -7.39 8.09 20.35
CA ARG A 16 -7.50 8.23 18.88
C ARG A 16 -6.70 7.17 18.12
N ALA A 17 -5.58 6.71 18.68
CA ALA A 17 -4.80 5.61 18.12
C ALA A 17 -5.44 4.23 18.40
N ALA A 18 -6.14 4.09 19.53
CA ALA A 18 -6.80 2.84 19.90
C ALA A 18 -8.05 2.53 19.06
N LEU A 19 -8.75 3.56 18.56
CA LEU A 19 -9.99 3.38 17.79
C LEU A 19 -9.80 2.61 16.46
N PRO A 20 -8.89 3.01 15.55
CA PRO A 20 -8.65 2.26 14.31
C PRO A 20 -8.11 0.85 14.59
N PHE A 21 -7.28 0.70 15.62
CA PHE A 21 -6.80 -0.60 16.07
C PHE A 21 -7.97 -1.51 16.47
N LEU A 22 -8.81 -1.08 17.41
CA LEU A 22 -9.96 -1.87 17.86
C LEU A 22 -10.93 -2.17 16.72
N PHE A 23 -11.15 -1.22 15.80
CA PHE A 23 -12.05 -1.42 14.68
C PHE A 23 -11.51 -2.45 13.67
N VAL A 24 -10.26 -2.32 13.23
CA VAL A 24 -9.67 -3.22 12.22
C VAL A 24 -9.46 -4.61 12.80
N PHE A 25 -8.83 -4.73 13.97
CA PHE A 25 -8.58 -6.03 14.58
C PHE A 25 -9.86 -6.67 15.12
N GLY A 26 -10.79 -5.86 15.65
CA GLY A 26 -12.11 -6.35 16.07
C GLY A 26 -12.94 -6.87 14.90
N THR A 27 -12.93 -6.16 13.76
CA THR A 27 -13.57 -6.66 12.54
C THR A 27 -12.88 -7.91 12.03
N ALA A 28 -11.54 -7.93 11.95
CA ALA A 28 -10.80 -9.11 11.50
C ALA A 28 -11.09 -10.33 12.38
N ALA A 29 -11.11 -10.17 13.71
CA ALA A 29 -11.47 -11.24 14.65
C ALA A 29 -12.92 -11.70 14.49
N LEU A 30 -13.86 -10.77 14.32
CA LEU A 30 -15.28 -11.09 14.08
C LEU A 30 -15.46 -11.93 12.81
N PHE A 31 -14.82 -11.55 11.71
CA PHE A 31 -14.91 -12.26 10.44
C PHE A 31 -14.10 -13.57 10.43
N LEU A 32 -13.05 -13.69 11.23
CA LEU A 32 -12.37 -14.97 11.45
C LEU A 32 -13.24 -15.97 12.21
N LEU A 33 -13.95 -15.51 13.25
CA LEU A 33 -14.73 -16.39 14.13
C LEU A 33 -16.15 -16.67 13.60
N PHE A 34 -16.77 -15.69 12.94
CA PHE A 34 -18.16 -15.74 12.51
C PHE A 34 -18.34 -15.53 11.00
N GLY A 35 -17.26 -15.51 10.22
CA GLY A 35 -17.29 -15.23 8.78
C GLY A 35 -18.29 -16.10 8.01
N GLN A 36 -18.38 -17.40 8.31
CA GLN A 36 -19.33 -18.29 7.63
C GLN A 36 -20.80 -17.91 7.87
N LYS A 37 -21.13 -17.32 9.03
CA LYS A 37 -22.48 -16.81 9.34
C LYS A 37 -22.71 -15.38 8.85
N LEU A 38 -21.66 -14.57 8.78
CA LEU A 38 -21.72 -13.17 8.34
C LEU A 38 -21.67 -13.02 6.82
N LEU A 39 -21.16 -14.03 6.10
CA LEU A 39 -21.11 -14.08 4.64
C LEU A 39 -22.11 -15.10 4.06
N SER A 40 -23.01 -15.67 4.88
CA SER A 40 -23.97 -16.67 4.40
C SER A 40 -24.92 -16.04 3.36
N PRO A 41 -25.19 -16.69 2.21
CA PRO A 41 -26.10 -16.20 1.17
C PRO A 41 -27.54 -15.96 1.66
N ASP A 42 -27.92 -16.55 2.79
CA ASP A 42 -29.24 -16.41 3.42
C ASP A 42 -29.47 -15.02 4.06
N LEU A 43 -28.45 -14.16 4.08
CA LEU A 43 -28.57 -12.77 4.51
C LEU A 43 -29.33 -11.98 3.44
N GLY A 44 -30.43 -11.33 3.84
CA GLY A 44 -31.22 -10.51 2.92
C GLY A 44 -30.37 -9.43 2.22
N PRO A 45 -30.76 -8.94 1.01
CA PRO A 45 -29.93 -8.07 0.18
C PRO A 45 -29.40 -6.81 0.88
N ALA A 46 -30.21 -6.21 1.75
CA ALA A 46 -29.82 -5.03 2.52
C ALA A 46 -28.67 -5.32 3.51
N THR A 47 -28.66 -6.50 4.12
CA THR A 47 -27.61 -6.91 5.06
C THR A 47 -26.31 -7.20 4.32
N SER A 48 -26.37 -7.83 3.16
CA SER A 48 -25.18 -8.09 2.32
C SER A 48 -24.51 -6.79 1.86
N ILE A 49 -25.30 -5.78 1.45
CA ILE A 49 -24.78 -4.45 1.13
C ILE A 49 -24.15 -3.79 2.36
N ALA A 50 -24.80 -3.88 3.53
CA ALA A 50 -24.26 -3.31 4.76
C ALA A 50 -22.92 -3.97 5.17
N VAL A 51 -22.82 -5.30 5.05
CA VAL A 51 -21.58 -6.06 5.28
C VAL A 51 -20.49 -5.65 4.29
N PHE A 52 -20.83 -5.50 3.01
CA PHE A 52 -19.89 -5.02 1.99
C PHE A 52 -19.33 -3.64 2.34
N VAL A 53 -20.20 -2.67 2.65
CA VAL A 53 -19.79 -1.31 3.02
C VAL A 53 -18.95 -1.32 4.30
N TRP A 54 -19.31 -2.14 5.29
CA TRP A 54 -18.53 -2.31 6.52
C TRP A 54 -17.11 -2.80 6.20
N LEU A 55 -16.98 -3.90 5.45
CA LEU A 55 -15.69 -4.48 5.08
C LEU A 55 -14.86 -3.49 4.26
N PHE A 56 -15.48 -2.76 3.33
CA PHE A 56 -14.83 -1.74 2.53
C PHE A 56 -14.22 -0.64 3.41
N VAL A 57 -14.99 -0.12 4.37
CA VAL A 57 -14.49 0.88 5.34
C VAL A 57 -13.38 0.28 6.22
N ALA A 58 -13.52 -0.97 6.65
CA ALA A 58 -12.50 -1.65 7.46
C ALA A 58 -11.18 -1.82 6.71
N VAL A 59 -11.22 -2.16 5.42
CA VAL A 59 -10.04 -2.23 4.55
C VAL A 59 -9.38 -0.85 4.39
N ILE A 60 -10.16 0.21 4.14
CA ILE A 60 -9.63 1.58 4.04
C ILE A 60 -8.95 2.00 5.34
N VAL A 61 -9.61 1.80 6.49
CA VAL A 61 -9.03 2.15 7.80
C VAL A 61 -7.78 1.33 8.08
N GLY A 62 -7.79 0.04 7.71
CA GLY A 62 -6.62 -0.84 7.79
C GLY A 62 -5.44 -0.32 6.96
N ALA A 63 -5.66 -0.04 5.68
CA ALA A 63 -4.64 0.49 4.78
C ALA A 63 -4.04 1.82 5.26
N LEU A 64 -4.89 2.76 5.72
CA LEU A 64 -4.44 4.01 6.31
C LEU A 64 -3.63 3.78 7.60
N SER A 65 -3.97 2.78 8.41
CA SER A 65 -3.25 2.44 9.64
C SER A 65 -1.88 1.81 9.33
N VAL A 66 -1.76 1.02 8.26
CA VAL A 66 -0.48 0.52 7.75
C VAL A 66 0.41 1.69 7.33
N VAL A 67 -0.12 2.62 6.53
CA VAL A 67 0.61 3.81 6.07
C VAL A 67 1.06 4.67 7.26
N ALA A 68 0.19 4.92 8.23
CA ALA A 68 0.54 5.69 9.43
C ALA A 68 1.66 5.00 10.24
N SER A 69 1.59 3.67 10.39
CA SER A 69 2.64 2.91 11.09
C SER A 69 3.97 2.91 10.33
N ALA A 70 3.91 2.87 8.99
CA ALA A 70 5.08 2.95 8.12
C ALA A 70 5.72 4.34 8.16
N ASP A 71 4.91 5.41 8.26
CA ASP A 71 5.39 6.79 8.39
C ASP A 71 6.12 7.03 9.72
N GLU A 72 5.55 6.56 10.85
CA GLU A 72 6.23 6.61 12.14
C GLU A 72 7.58 5.88 12.11
N LEU A 73 7.63 4.74 11.43
CA LEU A 73 8.85 3.97 11.26
C LEU A 73 9.84 4.67 10.31
N ALA A 74 9.33 5.35 9.28
CA ALA A 74 10.11 6.11 8.33
C ALA A 74 10.84 7.29 8.98
N VAL A 75 10.17 8.00 9.90
CA VAL A 75 10.78 9.10 10.67
C VAL A 75 11.96 8.61 11.51
N VAL A 76 11.85 7.43 12.12
CA VAL A 76 12.92 6.87 12.98
C VAL A 76 14.11 6.34 12.17
N LEU A 77 13.85 5.83 10.96
CA LEU A 77 14.85 5.29 10.04
C LEU A 77 15.56 6.38 9.22
N GLY A 78 14.87 7.49 8.92
CA GLY A 78 15.37 8.55 8.06
C GLY A 78 15.50 8.16 6.59
N GLU A 79 15.83 9.12 5.73
CA GLU A 79 16.03 8.87 4.30
C GLU A 79 17.35 8.16 4.00
N PRO A 80 17.39 7.22 3.02
CA PRO A 80 16.33 6.85 2.07
C PRO A 80 15.42 5.71 2.55
N TYR A 81 15.70 5.10 3.71
CA TYR A 81 14.97 3.93 4.21
C TYR A 81 13.52 4.25 4.58
N GLY A 82 13.24 5.47 5.01
CA GLY A 82 11.87 5.92 5.29
C GLY A 82 10.98 5.91 4.06
N THR A 83 11.45 6.45 2.94
CA THR A 83 10.73 6.41 1.66
C THR A 83 10.54 4.98 1.16
N LEU A 84 11.54 4.13 1.33
CA LEU A 84 11.46 2.72 0.98
C LEU A 84 10.43 1.96 1.80
N ILE A 85 10.40 2.12 3.12
CA ILE A 85 9.44 1.40 3.94
C ILE A 85 8.00 1.85 3.65
N LEU A 86 7.79 3.14 3.39
CA LEU A 86 6.49 3.67 3.01
C LEU A 86 6.01 3.05 1.67
N THR A 87 6.87 3.11 0.65
CA THR A 87 6.54 2.59 -0.70
C THR A 87 6.36 1.06 -0.70
N LEU A 88 7.22 0.33 0.01
CA LEU A 88 7.11 -1.12 0.15
C LEU A 88 5.88 -1.53 0.95
N SER A 89 5.46 -0.76 1.95
CA SER A 89 4.28 -1.09 2.75
C SER A 89 3.01 -1.01 1.90
N VAL A 90 2.82 0.09 1.17
CA VAL A 90 1.68 0.24 0.25
C VAL A 90 1.73 -0.81 -0.86
N GLY A 91 2.91 -1.04 -1.45
CA GLY A 91 3.09 -2.07 -2.49
C GLY A 91 2.83 -3.49 -1.98
N SER A 92 3.14 -3.78 -0.71
CA SER A 92 2.86 -5.09 -0.10
C SER A 92 1.38 -5.34 0.07
N ILE A 93 0.59 -4.33 0.46
CA ILE A 93 -0.88 -4.44 0.53
C ILE A 93 -1.43 -4.85 -0.83
N GLU A 94 -0.97 -4.19 -1.90
CA GLU A 94 -1.42 -4.46 -3.26
C GLU A 94 -1.08 -5.88 -3.70
N ILE A 95 0.21 -6.26 -3.65
CA ILE A 95 0.69 -7.57 -4.10
C ILE A 95 0.02 -8.70 -3.31
N MET A 96 -0.13 -8.55 -1.99
CA MET A 96 -0.74 -9.57 -1.15
C MET A 96 -2.25 -9.64 -1.36
N THR A 97 -2.93 -8.52 -1.61
CA THR A 97 -4.38 -8.53 -1.90
C THR A 97 -4.66 -9.19 -3.24
N ILE A 98 -3.94 -8.81 -4.31
CA ILE A 98 -4.06 -9.46 -5.63
C ILE A 98 -3.72 -10.95 -5.51
N GLY A 99 -2.62 -11.28 -4.84
CA GLY A 99 -2.19 -12.67 -4.65
C GLY A 99 -3.22 -13.49 -3.90
N THR A 100 -3.84 -12.93 -2.85
CA THR A 100 -4.88 -13.62 -2.09
C THR A 100 -6.11 -13.85 -2.96
N VAL A 101 -6.60 -12.84 -3.68
CA VAL A 101 -7.74 -12.99 -4.60
C VAL A 101 -7.46 -14.04 -5.68
N MET A 102 -6.24 -14.09 -6.23
CA MET A 102 -5.84 -15.09 -7.22
C MET A 102 -5.68 -16.50 -6.66
N LEU A 103 -5.36 -16.64 -5.36
CA LEU A 103 -5.21 -17.95 -4.70
C LEU A 103 -6.54 -18.50 -4.18
N THR A 104 -7.48 -17.65 -3.78
CA THR A 104 -8.77 -18.06 -3.20
C THR A 104 -9.90 -18.10 -4.22
N GLY A 105 -9.81 -17.34 -5.31
CA GLY A 105 -10.80 -17.28 -6.38
C GLY A 105 -10.52 -18.27 -7.52
N GLU A 106 -11.36 -18.23 -8.55
CA GLU A 106 -11.05 -18.93 -9.80
C GLU A 106 -9.80 -18.32 -10.45
N PRO A 107 -8.85 -19.13 -10.93
CA PRO A 107 -7.63 -18.62 -11.56
C PRO A 107 -7.96 -17.79 -12.80
N ASN A 108 -7.93 -16.46 -12.65
CA ASN A 108 -8.15 -15.51 -13.73
C ASN A 108 -6.92 -14.58 -13.90
N PRO A 109 -5.91 -14.97 -14.69
CA PRO A 109 -4.72 -14.15 -14.92
C PRO A 109 -5.03 -12.74 -15.47
N ALA A 110 -6.18 -12.56 -16.14
CA ALA A 110 -6.59 -11.24 -16.61
C ALA A 110 -6.94 -10.30 -15.45
N LEU A 111 -7.54 -10.81 -14.36
CA LEU A 111 -7.86 -9.99 -13.18
C LEU A 111 -6.61 -9.36 -12.56
N ALA A 112 -5.54 -10.14 -12.39
CA ALA A 112 -4.27 -9.62 -11.86
C ALA A 112 -3.66 -8.55 -12.78
N ARG A 113 -3.66 -8.79 -14.09
CA ARG A 113 -3.17 -7.83 -15.08
C ARG A 113 -4.01 -6.54 -15.08
N ASP A 114 -5.33 -6.66 -15.07
CA ASP A 114 -6.27 -5.55 -15.17
C ASP A 114 -6.25 -4.71 -13.88
N THR A 115 -6.04 -5.35 -12.72
CA THR A 115 -5.80 -4.66 -11.44
C THR A 115 -4.51 -3.86 -11.49
N MET A 116 -3.40 -4.46 -11.91
CA MET A 116 -2.12 -3.76 -12.02
C MET A 116 -2.17 -2.62 -13.05
N PHE A 117 -2.87 -2.79 -14.17
CA PHE A 117 -3.09 -1.73 -15.15
C PHE A 117 -3.89 -0.57 -14.53
N SER A 118 -4.95 -0.89 -13.78
CA SER A 118 -5.75 0.09 -13.06
C SER A 118 -4.93 0.87 -12.03
N VAL A 119 -4.04 0.20 -11.28
CA VAL A 119 -3.12 0.85 -10.34
C VAL A 119 -2.22 1.86 -11.04
N VAL A 120 -1.58 1.47 -12.15
CA VAL A 120 -0.73 2.39 -12.93
C VAL A 120 -1.54 3.58 -13.43
N MET A 121 -2.75 3.35 -13.95
CA MET A 121 -3.62 4.42 -14.44
C MET A 121 -4.04 5.38 -13.33
N ILE A 122 -4.43 4.87 -12.17
CA ILE A 122 -4.86 5.66 -11.02
C ILE A 122 -3.69 6.48 -10.47
N VAL A 123 -2.50 5.88 -10.30
CA VAL A 123 -1.33 6.59 -9.75
C VAL A 123 -0.79 7.63 -10.73
N MET A 124 -0.65 7.28 -12.01
CA MET A 124 -0.05 8.16 -13.02
C MET A 124 -1.00 9.25 -13.50
N ASN A 125 -2.22 8.90 -13.90
CA ASN A 125 -3.14 9.87 -14.47
C ASN A 125 -4.00 10.54 -13.38
N GLY A 126 -4.47 9.74 -12.41
CA GLY A 126 -5.29 10.22 -11.31
C GLY A 126 -4.49 11.04 -10.31
N LEU A 127 -3.69 10.36 -9.48
CA LEU A 127 -3.02 10.97 -8.33
C LEU A 127 -1.93 11.98 -8.76
N THR A 128 -1.03 11.58 -9.66
CA THR A 128 0.06 12.46 -10.12
C THR A 128 -0.50 13.63 -10.94
N GLY A 129 -1.44 13.38 -11.84
CA GLY A 129 -2.10 14.44 -12.62
C GLY A 129 -2.84 15.45 -11.73
N LEU A 130 -3.59 14.98 -10.74
CA LEU A 130 -4.29 15.84 -9.78
C LEU A 130 -3.31 16.64 -8.91
N ALA A 131 -2.21 16.02 -8.46
CA ALA A 131 -1.19 16.70 -7.67
C ALA A 131 -0.50 17.84 -8.45
N LEU A 132 -0.20 17.62 -9.74
CA LEU A 132 0.33 18.66 -10.62
C LEU A 132 -0.69 19.77 -10.88
N LEU A 133 -1.95 19.42 -11.17
CA LEU A 133 -3.02 20.40 -11.40
C LEU A 133 -3.25 21.28 -10.17
N LEU A 134 -3.48 20.67 -9.00
CA LEU A 134 -3.77 21.40 -7.76
C LEU A 134 -2.56 22.22 -7.30
N GLY A 135 -1.35 21.68 -7.41
CA GLY A 135 -0.16 22.42 -7.01
C GLY A 135 0.22 23.53 -8.02
N GLY A 136 -0.02 23.34 -9.31
CA GLY A 136 0.09 24.42 -10.31
C GLY A 136 -0.93 25.53 -10.08
N LEU A 137 -2.18 25.19 -9.77
CA LEU A 137 -3.22 26.18 -9.42
C LEU A 137 -2.89 26.95 -8.13
N ARG A 138 -2.30 26.29 -7.13
CA ARG A 138 -2.00 26.90 -5.84
C ARG A 138 -0.70 27.70 -5.82
N TYR A 139 0.35 27.18 -6.46
CA TYR A 139 1.71 27.72 -6.35
C TYR A 139 2.22 28.38 -7.64
N HIS A 140 1.49 28.27 -8.76
CA HIS A 140 1.85 28.75 -10.11
C HIS A 140 3.08 28.07 -10.73
N GLU A 141 4.16 27.96 -9.96
CA GLU A 141 5.37 27.22 -10.29
C GLU A 141 5.62 26.13 -9.22
N GLN A 142 6.00 24.94 -9.67
CA GLN A 142 6.33 23.81 -8.81
C GLN A 142 7.82 23.48 -8.94
N GLY A 143 8.54 23.38 -7.82
CA GLY A 143 9.90 22.84 -7.79
C GLY A 143 9.87 21.31 -7.75
N TYR A 144 10.61 20.64 -8.63
CA TYR A 144 10.67 19.19 -8.68
C TYR A 144 12.10 18.69 -8.88
N ASN A 145 12.38 17.52 -8.30
CA ASN A 145 13.65 16.83 -8.48
C ASN A 145 13.64 16.07 -9.82
N PHE A 146 13.97 16.77 -10.91
CA PHE A 146 13.98 16.21 -12.27
C PHE A 146 14.73 14.86 -12.38
N PRO A 147 15.95 14.70 -11.82
CA PRO A 147 16.62 13.40 -11.81
C PRO A 147 15.80 12.28 -11.16
N GLY A 148 15.19 12.54 -10.00
CA GLY A 148 14.36 11.57 -9.29
C GLY A 148 13.12 11.18 -10.06
N VAL A 149 12.38 12.17 -10.59
CA VAL A 149 11.19 11.95 -11.41
C VAL A 149 11.53 11.11 -12.64
N ASN A 150 12.60 11.45 -13.36
CA ASN A 150 13.01 10.71 -14.54
C ASN A 150 13.39 9.26 -14.19
N ALA A 151 14.05 9.03 -13.06
CA ALA A 151 14.38 7.68 -12.60
C ALA A 151 13.13 6.84 -12.30
N TYR A 152 12.13 7.39 -11.59
CA TYR A 152 10.86 6.70 -11.33
C TYR A 152 10.07 6.43 -12.62
N LEU A 153 9.91 7.43 -13.49
CA LEU A 153 9.19 7.28 -14.76
C LEU A 153 9.85 6.23 -15.66
N SER A 154 11.18 6.25 -15.77
CA SER A 154 11.93 5.28 -16.57
C SER A 154 11.72 3.85 -16.06
N LEU A 155 11.71 3.65 -14.74
CA LEU A 155 11.43 2.33 -14.15
C LEU A 155 10.00 1.88 -14.44
N ILE A 156 9.01 2.76 -14.24
CA ILE A 156 7.59 2.45 -14.47
C ILE A 156 7.37 2.06 -15.93
N VAL A 157 7.93 2.81 -16.89
CA VAL A 157 7.83 2.49 -18.32
C VAL A 157 8.49 1.15 -18.63
N ALA A 158 9.69 0.90 -18.11
CA ALA A 158 10.40 -0.36 -18.34
C ALA A 158 9.63 -1.57 -17.79
N LEU A 159 9.19 -1.51 -16.54
CA LEU A 159 8.43 -2.60 -15.90
C LEU A 159 7.05 -2.79 -16.54
N SER A 160 6.34 -1.72 -16.91
CA SER A 160 5.05 -1.84 -17.60
C SER A 160 5.20 -2.44 -18.98
N THR A 161 6.24 -2.04 -19.72
CA THR A 161 6.52 -2.59 -21.05
C THR A 161 6.85 -4.08 -20.98
N LEU A 162 7.73 -4.47 -20.06
CA LEU A 162 8.12 -5.86 -19.89
C LEU A 162 6.99 -6.72 -19.30
N GLY A 163 6.32 -6.25 -18.26
CA GLY A 163 5.32 -7.01 -17.51
C GLY A 163 3.94 -7.06 -18.15
N MET A 164 3.52 -6.01 -18.85
CA MET A 164 2.14 -5.90 -19.38
C MET A 164 2.07 -5.87 -20.90
N ILE A 165 3.01 -5.22 -21.58
CA ILE A 165 2.95 -5.06 -23.04
C ILE A 165 3.55 -6.28 -23.73
N LEU A 166 4.78 -6.68 -23.36
CA LEU A 166 5.53 -7.77 -24.02
C LEU A 166 4.75 -9.10 -24.12
N PRO A 167 4.01 -9.57 -23.09
CA PRO A 167 3.25 -10.83 -23.19
C PRO A 167 2.19 -10.85 -24.30
N ASN A 168 1.69 -9.68 -24.74
CA ASN A 168 0.72 -9.60 -25.84
C ASN A 168 1.37 -9.77 -27.22
N TYR A 169 2.69 -9.68 -27.32
CA TYR A 169 3.44 -9.77 -28.57
C TYR A 169 4.29 -11.04 -28.69
N THR A 170 4.23 -11.94 -27.70
CA THR A 170 4.89 -13.24 -27.77
C THR A 170 4.06 -14.24 -28.56
N THR A 171 4.68 -14.94 -29.51
CA THR A 171 4.01 -15.90 -30.41
C THR A 171 4.12 -17.36 -29.95
N THR A 172 4.76 -17.59 -28.80
CA THR A 172 5.16 -18.93 -28.34
C THR A 172 4.00 -19.72 -27.72
N THR A 173 2.90 -19.07 -27.34
CA THR A 173 1.67 -19.72 -26.88
C THR A 173 0.45 -19.07 -27.56
N LEU A 174 -0.68 -19.79 -27.60
CA LEU A 174 -1.94 -19.22 -28.09
C LEU A 174 -2.56 -18.33 -27.02
N GLY A 175 -2.52 -17.01 -27.23
CA GLY A 175 -3.04 -16.00 -26.31
C GLY A 175 -1.93 -15.17 -25.65
N ALA A 176 -2.32 -14.25 -24.76
CA ALA A 176 -1.40 -13.38 -24.01
C ALA A 176 -0.71 -14.11 -22.85
N THR A 177 -0.19 -15.31 -23.10
CA THR A 177 0.48 -16.14 -22.10
C THR A 177 1.94 -16.38 -22.50
N LEU A 178 2.79 -16.58 -21.50
CA LEU A 178 4.21 -16.84 -21.72
C LEU A 178 4.49 -18.34 -21.58
N SER A 179 5.47 -18.85 -22.34
CA SER A 179 6.05 -20.15 -22.00
C SER A 179 6.77 -20.07 -20.65
N ARG A 180 6.89 -21.19 -19.93
CA ARG A 180 7.55 -21.22 -18.60
C ARG A 180 8.97 -20.61 -18.62
N GLY A 181 9.71 -20.81 -19.71
CA GLY A 181 11.03 -20.19 -19.89
C GLY A 181 10.96 -18.67 -20.01
N GLN A 182 10.04 -18.14 -20.85
CA GLN A 182 9.82 -16.69 -20.98
C GLN A 182 9.32 -16.06 -19.68
N GLU A 183 8.43 -16.74 -18.95
CA GLU A 183 7.93 -16.29 -17.65
C GLU A 183 9.07 -16.15 -16.63
N SER A 184 9.89 -17.21 -16.47
CA SER A 184 11.02 -17.18 -15.53
C SER A 184 12.04 -16.09 -15.87
N PHE A 185 12.32 -15.90 -17.17
CA PHE A 185 13.21 -14.85 -17.64
C PHE A 185 12.63 -13.46 -17.36
N LEU A 186 11.35 -13.27 -17.63
CA LEU A 186 10.67 -12.01 -17.38
C LEU A 186 10.66 -11.65 -15.88
N ILE A 187 10.36 -12.63 -15.02
CA ILE A 187 10.43 -12.46 -13.56
C ILE A 187 11.85 -12.06 -13.14
N ALA A 188 12.87 -12.77 -13.60
CA ALA A 188 14.27 -12.47 -13.28
C ALA A 188 14.67 -11.06 -13.74
N MET A 189 14.26 -10.65 -14.93
CA MET A 189 14.51 -9.30 -15.46
C MET A 189 13.81 -8.21 -14.64
N CYS A 190 12.53 -8.38 -14.31
CA CYS A 190 11.79 -7.42 -13.51
C CYS A 190 12.38 -7.27 -12.10
N LEU A 191 12.71 -8.38 -11.44
CA LEU A 191 13.37 -8.37 -10.14
C LEU A 191 14.75 -7.71 -10.20
N SER A 192 15.53 -7.99 -11.24
CA SER A 192 16.86 -7.40 -11.43
C SER A 192 16.78 -5.89 -11.65
N LEU A 193 15.85 -5.42 -12.50
CA LEU A 193 15.62 -4.00 -12.73
C LEU A 193 15.20 -3.28 -11.45
N TYR A 194 14.29 -3.88 -10.68
CA TYR A 194 13.87 -3.30 -9.41
C TYR A 194 15.00 -3.29 -8.37
N ALA A 195 15.82 -4.35 -8.30
CA ALA A 195 16.98 -4.40 -7.40
C ALA A 195 18.03 -3.33 -7.75
N VAL A 196 18.29 -3.11 -9.05
CA VAL A 196 19.18 -2.02 -9.51
C VAL A 196 18.59 -0.67 -9.11
N PHE A 197 17.28 -0.47 -9.29
CA PHE A 197 16.62 0.75 -8.87
C PHE A 197 16.73 1.00 -7.35
N LEU A 198 16.47 -0.02 -6.53
CA LEU A 198 16.65 0.06 -5.08
C LEU A 198 18.09 0.39 -4.70
N THR A 199 19.08 -0.17 -5.41
CA THR A 199 20.50 0.12 -5.19
C THR A 199 20.81 1.59 -5.49
N ILE A 200 20.29 2.13 -6.59
CA ILE A 200 20.46 3.54 -6.97
C ILE A 200 19.84 4.46 -5.91
N GLN A 201 18.64 4.12 -5.43
CA GLN A 201 17.90 4.87 -4.42
C GLN A 201 18.56 4.85 -3.04
N THR A 202 19.14 3.70 -2.63
CA THR A 202 19.75 3.52 -1.31
C THR A 202 21.20 4.02 -1.21
N THR A 203 21.96 3.97 -2.30
CA THR A 203 23.41 4.24 -2.28
C THR A 203 23.79 5.43 -3.16
N ARG A 204 23.92 5.20 -4.46
CA ARG A 204 24.73 6.00 -5.38
C ARG A 204 24.13 7.36 -5.71
N HIS A 205 22.81 7.51 -5.63
CA HIS A 205 22.11 8.75 -6.00
C HIS A 205 21.03 9.13 -5.00
N ARG A 206 21.24 8.89 -3.69
CA ARG A 206 20.25 9.22 -2.65
C ARG A 206 19.74 10.68 -2.74
N SER A 207 20.60 11.62 -3.17
CA SER A 207 20.25 13.04 -3.36
C SER A 207 19.24 13.29 -4.49
N TYR A 208 19.08 12.37 -5.43
CA TYR A 208 18.03 12.43 -6.46
C TYR A 208 16.65 12.03 -5.90
N PHE A 209 16.62 11.42 -4.72
CA PHE A 209 15.39 10.94 -4.08
C PHE A 209 15.12 11.59 -2.73
N ALA A 210 16.00 12.50 -2.29
CA ALA A 210 15.80 13.29 -1.10
C ALA A 210 14.77 14.39 -1.36
N GLU A 211 13.93 14.66 -0.36
CA GLU A 211 12.95 15.73 -0.41
C GLU A 211 13.65 17.09 -0.63
N VAL A 212 13.11 17.93 -1.52
CA VAL A 212 13.61 19.29 -1.74
C VAL A 212 13.14 20.15 -0.57
N VAL A 213 13.80 20.01 0.58
CA VAL A 213 13.48 20.79 1.77
C VAL A 213 14.10 22.19 1.62
N PRO A 214 13.31 23.28 1.65
CA PRO A 214 13.88 24.59 1.86
C PRO A 214 14.41 24.66 3.30
N LEU A 215 15.74 24.71 3.45
CA LEU A 215 16.56 24.92 4.66
C LEU A 215 16.01 24.41 6.02
N PRO A 216 16.74 23.58 6.77
CA PRO A 216 16.17 22.87 7.91
C PRO A 216 15.75 23.81 9.05
N GLU A 217 14.52 23.64 9.56
CA GLU A 217 14.33 23.75 11.01
C GLU A 217 15.21 22.67 11.67
N PRO A 218 15.87 22.97 12.81
CA PRO A 218 16.75 22.02 13.46
C PRO A 218 15.93 20.79 13.86
N SER A 219 16.06 19.71 13.08
CA SER A 219 15.54 18.43 13.47
C SER A 219 16.20 18.08 14.79
N HIS A 220 15.40 18.00 15.85
CA HIS A 220 15.87 17.51 17.12
C HIS A 220 16.45 16.13 16.87
N ALA A 221 17.78 16.05 16.89
CA ALA A 221 18.51 14.79 16.90
C ALA A 221 17.92 13.97 18.06
N VAL A 222 17.12 12.96 17.72
CA VAL A 222 16.61 12.01 18.70
C VAL A 222 17.84 11.40 19.34
N SER A 223 18.01 11.72 20.62
CA SER A 223 19.07 11.25 21.49
C SER A 223 19.29 9.75 21.28
N GLN A 224 20.56 9.35 21.17
CA GLN A 224 20.97 7.95 21.15
C GLN A 224 20.57 7.29 22.48
N ASP A 225 19.41 6.66 22.53
CA ASP A 225 18.96 5.87 23.67
C ASP A 225 18.89 4.38 23.31
N ALA A 226 19.29 3.54 24.27
CA ALA A 226 19.28 2.08 24.22
C ALA A 226 17.90 1.46 23.86
N GLY A 227 16.83 2.27 23.83
CA GLY A 227 15.48 1.88 23.43
C GLY A 227 15.15 2.05 21.93
N LYS A 228 16.04 2.63 21.09
CA LYS A 228 15.72 2.90 19.67
C LYS A 228 15.27 1.63 18.92
N TRP A 229 15.99 0.53 19.10
CA TRP A 229 15.68 -0.73 18.42
C TRP A 229 14.40 -1.39 18.91
N VAL A 230 14.06 -1.22 20.20
CA VAL A 230 12.79 -1.70 20.77
C VAL A 230 11.62 -0.90 20.20
N THR A 231 11.77 0.42 20.07
CA THR A 231 10.79 1.30 19.42
C THR A 231 10.59 0.92 17.96
N VAL A 232 11.68 0.78 17.19
CA VAL A 232 11.65 0.33 15.78
C VAL A 232 10.94 -1.02 15.65
N ALA A 233 11.30 -2.02 16.46
CA ALA A 233 10.67 -3.33 16.43
C ALA A 233 9.18 -3.26 16.74
N ARG A 234 8.76 -2.41 17.68
CA ARG A 234 7.34 -2.22 18.02
C ARG A 234 6.55 -1.58 16.88
N HIS A 235 7.06 -0.53 16.24
CA HIS A 235 6.38 0.10 15.10
C HIS A 235 6.32 -0.86 13.91
N ALA A 236 7.41 -1.58 13.62
CA ALA A 236 7.44 -2.61 12.59
C ALA A 236 6.43 -3.74 12.86
N ALA A 237 6.36 -4.25 14.10
CA ALA A 237 5.41 -5.28 14.47
C ALA A 237 3.96 -4.79 14.34
N THR A 238 3.68 -3.55 14.75
CA THR A 238 2.35 -2.94 14.62
C THR A 238 1.95 -2.78 13.16
N MET A 239 2.89 -2.32 12.32
CA MET A 239 2.71 -2.21 10.86
C MET A 239 2.39 -3.57 10.23
N ILE A 240 3.17 -4.60 10.55
CA ILE A 240 2.96 -5.97 10.04
C ILE A 240 1.61 -6.53 10.51
N ALA A 241 1.21 -6.26 11.76
CA ALA A 241 -0.08 -6.70 12.27
C ALA A 241 -1.25 -6.05 11.52
N PHE A 242 -1.20 -4.73 11.30
CA PHE A 242 -2.20 -4.04 10.49
C PHE A 242 -2.21 -4.51 9.03
N LEU A 243 -1.03 -4.79 8.47
CA LEU A 243 -0.89 -5.32 7.11
C LEU A 243 -1.62 -6.66 7.00
N GLY A 244 -1.33 -7.60 7.91
CA GLY A 244 -1.99 -8.92 7.94
C GLY A 244 -3.51 -8.82 8.13
N ALA A 245 -3.97 -7.98 9.06
CA ALA A 245 -5.41 -7.77 9.28
C ALA A 245 -6.10 -7.16 8.06
N THR A 246 -5.45 -6.21 7.38
CA THR A 246 -5.99 -5.57 6.17
C THR A 246 -6.12 -6.55 5.02
N ILE A 247 -5.10 -7.40 4.80
CA ILE A 247 -5.12 -8.43 3.75
C ILE A 247 -6.28 -9.41 3.98
N LEU A 248 -6.44 -9.86 5.23
CA LEU A 248 -7.54 -10.76 5.60
C LEU A 248 -8.91 -10.14 5.33
N LEU A 249 -9.09 -8.86 5.69
CA LEU A 249 -10.34 -8.15 5.43
C LEU A 249 -10.58 -7.93 3.93
N ALA A 250 -9.53 -7.66 3.16
CA ALA A 250 -9.62 -7.48 1.71
C ALA A 250 -10.05 -8.79 1.01
N GLU A 251 -9.57 -9.95 1.48
CA GLU A 251 -10.06 -11.25 1.03
C GLU A 251 -11.56 -11.41 1.26
N LYS A 252 -12.05 -11.12 2.48
CA LYS A 252 -13.49 -11.23 2.79
C LYS A 252 -14.34 -10.24 2.01
N LEU A 253 -13.80 -9.06 1.73
CA LEU A 253 -14.43 -8.07 0.86
C LEU A 253 -14.57 -8.62 -0.57
N ALA A 254 -13.53 -9.22 -1.14
CA ALA A 254 -13.55 -9.80 -2.48
C ALA A 254 -14.60 -10.92 -2.61
N VAL A 255 -14.68 -11.82 -1.62
CA VAL A 255 -15.72 -12.86 -1.58
C VAL A 255 -17.13 -12.25 -1.56
N THR A 256 -17.33 -11.20 -0.75
CA THR A 256 -18.62 -10.50 -0.66
C THR A 256 -18.98 -9.77 -1.95
N LEU A 257 -17.98 -9.18 -2.63
CA LEU A 257 -18.16 -8.52 -3.93
C LEU A 257 -18.62 -9.51 -4.99
N ASN A 258 -17.96 -10.66 -5.12
CA ASN A 258 -18.29 -11.67 -6.12
C ASN A 258 -19.73 -12.20 -5.93
N ALA A 259 -20.12 -12.51 -4.70
CA ALA A 259 -21.50 -12.90 -4.39
C ALA A 259 -22.53 -11.80 -4.76
N GLY A 260 -22.15 -10.53 -4.57
CA GLY A 260 -22.96 -9.39 -5.00
C GLY A 260 -23.10 -9.32 -6.52
N LEU A 261 -22.00 -9.44 -7.27
CA LEU A 261 -22.00 -9.38 -8.74
C LEU A 261 -22.87 -10.49 -9.35
N GLU A 262 -22.77 -11.71 -8.82
CA GLU A 262 -23.63 -12.85 -9.23
C GLU A 262 -25.12 -12.57 -8.97
N THR A 263 -25.44 -12.01 -7.79
CA THR A 263 -26.83 -11.69 -7.40
C THR A 263 -27.44 -10.61 -8.29
N PHE A 264 -26.66 -9.62 -8.73
CA PHE A 264 -27.12 -8.51 -9.56
C PHE A 264 -26.91 -8.73 -11.06
N GLY A 265 -26.32 -9.87 -11.48
CA GLY A 265 -26.05 -10.19 -12.89
C GLY A 265 -25.07 -9.21 -13.55
N LEU A 266 -24.16 -8.63 -12.77
CA LEU A 266 -23.14 -7.69 -13.25
C LEU A 266 -21.91 -8.46 -13.77
N PRO A 267 -21.18 -7.91 -14.76
CA PRO A 267 -19.96 -8.54 -15.25
C PRO A 267 -18.89 -8.62 -14.14
N PRO A 268 -18.04 -9.67 -14.15
CA PRO A 268 -16.97 -9.89 -13.18
C PRO A 268 -15.79 -8.91 -13.33
#